data_AF-A0A2I4EZK3-F1
#
_entry.id   AF-A0A2I4EZK3-F1
#
_cell.length_a   1.000
_cell.length_b   1.000
_cell.length_c   1.000
_cell.angle_alpha   90.00
_cell.angle_beta   90.00
_cell.angle_gamma   90.00
#
_symmetry.space_group_name_H-M   'P 1'
#
loop_
_entity.id
_entity.type
_entity.pdbx_description
1 polymer ?
#
loop_
_entity_poly.entity_id
_entity_poly.type
_entity_poly.pdbx_seq_one_letter_code
_entity_poly.pdbx_strand_id
1 'polypeptide(L)'
;MPGVMPHDIIDLDYDLMDGEVEFNEVGLNEVELNEVEGVFDSVCAFCDDGGEILCCEGRCMRSFHATVQAGANMCPSLGFSLGELHGLPRFVCKNCEYQQHQCFACGKLGSSDVFSGAEVFPCINATCNYFYHPHCVAKLLYRENKAAAEELERNIVAGGYFTCPIHKCCVCKQGENKEDSQLQFAVCRRCPKSYHRKCLPRAIAFEDIEEEGITTRAWEGLLPDRVLIFCLNHEIVEELGAPIIDHIKFPGD
;
A
#
# COMPACT_ATOMS: atom_id res chain seq x y z
N MET A 1 -10.68 -27.72 -41.85
CA MET A 1 -9.78 -27.71 -40.68
C MET A 1 -9.49 -26.27 -40.33
N PRO A 2 -9.35 -25.83 -39.07
CA PRO A 2 -9.78 -26.34 -37.75
C PRO A 2 -11.05 -25.55 -37.30
N GLY A 3 -11.66 -25.62 -36.13
CA GLY A 3 -11.40 -26.21 -34.81
C GLY A 3 -12.33 -25.45 -33.86
N VAL A 4 -13.25 -26.17 -33.23
CA VAL A 4 -14.45 -25.70 -32.51
C VAL A 4 -14.08 -25.17 -31.12
N MET A 5 -14.64 -24.02 -30.73
CA MET A 5 -14.75 -23.57 -29.33
C MET A 5 -16.02 -24.18 -28.73
N PRO A 6 -15.97 -24.88 -27.58
CA PRO A 6 -17.18 -25.22 -26.84
C PRO A 6 -17.58 -24.05 -25.93
N HIS A 7 -18.73 -23.45 -26.25
CA HIS A 7 -19.61 -22.84 -25.27
C HIS A 7 -20.48 -23.96 -24.69
N ASP A 8 -20.35 -24.25 -23.41
CA ASP A 8 -21.28 -25.12 -22.70
C ASP A 8 -22.38 -24.27 -22.05
N ILE A 9 -23.58 -24.54 -22.55
CA ILE A 9 -24.92 -24.22 -22.05
C ILE A 9 -25.28 -25.20 -20.93
N ILE A 10 -26.26 -24.86 -20.08
CA ILE A 10 -27.30 -25.69 -19.41
C ILE A 10 -27.57 -25.07 -18.03
N ASP A 11 -28.78 -24.85 -17.53
CA ASP A 11 -30.15 -24.85 -18.07
C ASP A 11 -30.98 -23.99 -17.10
N LEU A 12 -31.90 -23.21 -17.65
CA LEU A 12 -32.93 -22.49 -16.90
C LEU A 12 -34.13 -23.41 -16.76
N ASP A 13 -34.35 -23.95 -15.55
CA ASP A 13 -35.63 -24.54 -15.21
C ASP A 13 -36.45 -23.58 -14.34
N TYR A 14 -37.69 -23.44 -14.80
CA TYR A 14 -38.65 -22.40 -14.53
C TYR A 14 -39.84 -23.08 -13.87
N ASP A 15 -39.95 -23.00 -12.54
CA ASP A 15 -41.13 -23.48 -11.82
C ASP A 15 -41.92 -22.28 -11.27
N LEU A 16 -42.96 -21.91 -12.02
CA LEU A 16 -44.09 -21.11 -11.56
C LEU A 16 -44.99 -21.98 -10.68
N MET A 17 -45.10 -21.64 -9.40
CA MET A 17 -46.28 -22.00 -8.59
C MET A 17 -46.80 -20.76 -7.86
N ASP A 18 -48.09 -20.52 -8.04
CA ASP A 18 -48.91 -19.44 -7.51
C ASP A 18 -48.76 -19.25 -5.99
N GLY A 19 -48.54 -18.00 -5.57
CA GLY A 19 -48.63 -17.58 -4.17
C GLY A 19 -48.36 -16.09 -4.04
N GLU A 20 -49.37 -15.33 -3.62
CA GLU A 20 -49.28 -13.90 -3.33
C GLU A 20 -48.16 -13.64 -2.30
N VAL A 21 -47.15 -12.85 -2.66
CA VAL A 21 -46.10 -12.45 -1.71
C VAL A 21 -46.57 -11.17 -1.02
N GLU A 22 -47.03 -11.32 0.21
CA GLU A 22 -47.27 -10.21 1.13
C GLU A 22 -45.96 -9.45 1.40
N PHE A 23 -46.01 -8.12 1.26
CA PHE A 23 -44.92 -7.21 1.59
C PHE A 23 -44.82 -7.09 3.12
N ASN A 24 -44.07 -7.98 3.76
CA ASN A 24 -43.76 -7.84 5.18
C ASN A 24 -42.50 -6.98 5.34
N GLU A 25 -42.70 -5.76 5.87
CA GLU A 25 -41.66 -4.91 6.42
C GLU A 25 -40.86 -5.70 7.47
N VAL A 26 -39.62 -6.06 7.16
CA VAL A 26 -38.67 -6.59 8.15
C VAL A 26 -37.62 -5.53 8.38
N GLY A 27 -37.50 -5.17 9.66
CA GLY A 27 -36.84 -3.98 10.17
C GLY A 27 -35.42 -3.77 9.69
N LEU A 28 -35.05 -2.49 9.70
CA LEU A 28 -33.68 -1.99 9.70
C LEU A 28 -32.91 -2.66 10.84
N ASN A 29 -32.33 -3.82 10.57
CA ASN A 29 -31.26 -4.34 11.39
C ASN A 29 -30.05 -3.47 11.08
N GLU A 30 -29.65 -2.71 12.09
CA GLU A 30 -28.39 -1.99 12.19
C GLU A 30 -27.29 -2.85 11.57
N VAL A 31 -26.78 -2.41 10.41
CA VAL A 31 -25.52 -2.92 9.92
C VAL A 31 -24.49 -2.51 10.96
N GLU A 32 -24.13 -3.44 11.84
CA GLU A 32 -22.87 -3.35 12.56
C GLU A 32 -21.81 -3.05 11.50
N LEU A 33 -21.26 -1.83 11.58
CA LEU A 33 -20.07 -1.45 10.86
C LEU A 33 -18.98 -2.37 11.40
N ASN A 34 -18.88 -3.57 10.84
CA ASN A 34 -17.67 -4.35 10.92
C ASN A 34 -16.59 -3.44 10.35
N GLU A 35 -15.81 -2.85 11.24
CA GLU A 35 -14.57 -2.17 10.90
C GLU A 35 -13.84 -3.10 9.93
N VAL A 36 -13.68 -2.63 8.69
CA VAL A 36 -12.89 -3.32 7.67
C VAL A 36 -11.42 -3.20 8.11
N GLU A 37 -11.07 -3.93 9.17
CA GLU A 37 -9.73 -4.03 9.70
C GLU A 37 -8.82 -4.55 8.56
N GLY A 38 -7.82 -3.74 8.19
CA GLY A 38 -6.73 -4.18 7.31
C GLY A 38 -6.77 -3.71 5.83
N VAL A 39 -7.65 -2.77 5.45
CA VAL A 39 -7.63 -2.19 4.08
C VAL A 39 -6.69 -0.98 3.98
N PHE A 40 -6.61 -0.17 5.03
CA PHE A 40 -5.83 1.06 5.06
C PHE A 40 -4.46 0.88 5.71
N ASP A 41 -3.54 1.81 5.41
CA ASP A 41 -2.26 1.86 6.13
C ASP A 41 -2.51 2.16 7.62
N SER A 42 -1.85 1.43 8.51
CA SER A 42 -2.02 1.56 9.97
C SER A 42 -1.14 2.64 10.58
N VAL A 43 -0.28 3.24 9.75
CA VAL A 43 0.64 4.30 10.14
C VAL A 43 0.41 5.56 9.31
N CYS A 44 0.70 6.71 9.92
CA CYS A 44 0.72 7.98 9.24
C CYS A 44 1.78 7.98 8.14
N ALA A 45 1.38 8.39 6.94
CA ALA A 45 2.26 8.41 5.80
C ALA A 45 3.37 9.47 5.94
N PHE A 46 3.25 10.47 6.82
CA PHE A 46 4.33 11.42 7.07
C PHE A 46 5.41 10.87 7.99
N CYS A 47 5.03 10.39 9.18
CA CYS A 47 5.99 10.02 10.23
C CYS A 47 6.17 8.51 10.43
N ASP A 48 5.36 7.68 9.77
CA ASP A 48 5.32 6.21 9.93
C ASP A 48 4.97 5.73 11.35
N ASP A 49 4.31 6.57 12.14
CA ASP A 49 3.79 6.22 13.46
C ASP A 49 2.26 6.02 13.43
N GLY A 50 1.74 5.24 14.38
CA GLY A 50 0.32 4.92 14.51
C GLY A 50 -0.47 5.97 15.30
N GLY A 51 -1.57 5.52 15.91
CA GLY A 51 -2.45 6.35 16.75
C GLY A 51 -3.72 6.82 16.03
N GLU A 52 -4.18 8.04 16.35
CA GLU A 52 -5.38 8.62 15.75
C GLU A 52 -5.08 9.11 14.32
N ILE A 53 -5.48 8.30 13.34
CA ILE A 53 -5.19 8.54 11.91
C ILE A 53 -6.46 8.59 11.07
N LEU A 54 -6.42 9.47 10.07
CA LEU A 54 -7.45 9.66 9.05
C LEU A 54 -7.01 9.03 7.73
N CYS A 55 -7.83 8.11 7.21
CA CYS A 55 -7.54 7.36 5.99
C CYS A 55 -8.01 8.11 4.74
N CYS A 56 -7.15 8.19 3.72
CA CYS A 56 -7.55 8.67 2.40
C CYS A 56 -8.37 7.58 1.68
N GLU A 57 -9.61 7.89 1.32
CA GLU A 57 -10.52 6.98 0.60
C GLU A 57 -10.28 6.92 -0.91
N GLY A 58 -9.25 7.60 -1.40
CA GLY A 58 -8.74 7.44 -2.77
C GLY A 58 -7.82 6.22 -2.94
N ARG A 59 -7.36 5.98 -4.17
CA ARG A 59 -6.56 4.79 -4.53
C ARG A 59 -5.22 4.64 -3.79
N CYS A 60 -4.70 5.70 -3.17
CA CYS A 60 -3.46 5.59 -2.39
C CYS A 60 -3.64 4.93 -1.03
N MET A 61 -4.86 4.96 -0.46
CA MET A 61 -5.22 4.36 0.84
C MET A 61 -4.23 4.65 1.98
N ARG A 62 -3.52 5.78 1.88
CA ARG A 62 -2.60 6.26 2.91
C ARG A 62 -3.38 6.88 4.06
N SER A 63 -2.82 6.78 5.25
CA SER A 63 -3.38 7.36 6.47
C SER A 63 -2.54 8.52 6.97
N PHE A 64 -3.12 9.45 7.70
CA PHE A 64 -2.43 10.66 8.16
C PHE A 64 -2.93 11.08 9.54
N HIS A 65 -2.09 11.63 10.40
CA HIS A 65 -2.59 12.38 11.56
C HIS A 65 -3.37 13.60 11.06
N ALA A 66 -4.66 13.67 11.38
CA ALA A 66 -5.54 14.73 10.89
C ALA A 66 -5.23 16.09 11.52
N THR A 67 -4.92 16.08 12.82
CA THR A 67 -4.71 17.28 13.63
C THR A 67 -3.27 17.35 14.15
N VAL A 68 -2.84 18.55 14.54
CA VAL A 68 -1.52 18.76 15.17
C VAL A 68 -1.42 17.99 16.49
N GLN A 69 -2.51 17.91 17.26
CA GLN A 69 -2.51 17.15 18.52
C GLN A 69 -2.29 15.65 18.27
N ALA A 70 -2.95 15.08 17.26
CA ALA A 70 -2.81 13.67 16.92
C ALA A 70 -1.40 13.31 16.41
N GLY A 71 -0.76 14.24 15.67
CA GLY A 71 0.58 14.03 15.10
C GLY A 71 1.75 14.13 16.08
N ALA A 72 1.50 14.53 17.33
CA ALA A 72 2.54 14.89 18.28
C ALA A 72 3.56 15.89 17.69
N ASN A 73 4.77 15.99 18.26
CA ASN A 73 5.71 17.08 17.93
C ASN A 73 6.40 16.96 16.57
N MET A 74 6.47 15.77 15.97
CA MET A 74 7.34 15.53 14.80
C MET A 74 6.57 15.25 13.50
N CYS A 75 5.26 15.04 13.56
CA CYS A 75 4.44 14.86 12.36
C CYS A 75 3.94 16.22 11.85
N PRO A 76 4.12 16.54 10.55
CA PRO A 76 3.50 17.71 9.95
C PRO A 76 1.97 17.75 10.08
N SER A 77 1.33 16.56 10.18
CA SER A 77 -0.13 16.36 10.16
C SER A 77 -0.83 16.97 8.93
N LEU A 78 -2.14 16.79 8.81
CA LEU A 78 -2.95 17.49 7.80
C LEU A 78 -3.37 18.90 8.25
N GLY A 79 -3.27 19.20 9.54
CA GLY A 79 -3.58 20.51 10.10
C GLY A 79 -5.08 20.83 10.21
N PHE A 80 -5.97 19.83 10.12
CA PHE A 80 -7.39 20.04 10.32
C PHE A 80 -7.69 20.46 11.77
N SER A 81 -8.67 21.34 11.92
CA SER A 81 -9.36 21.54 13.20
C SER A 81 -10.33 20.39 13.48
N LEU A 82 -10.69 20.19 14.75
CA LEU A 82 -11.71 19.20 15.13
C LEU A 82 -13.07 19.48 14.47
N GLY A 83 -13.42 20.75 14.28
CA GLY A 83 -14.66 21.14 13.60
C GLY A 83 -14.68 20.75 12.12
N GLU A 84 -13.57 20.95 11.41
CA GLU A 84 -13.42 20.49 10.02
C GLU A 84 -13.48 18.97 9.94
N LEU A 85 -12.82 18.25 10.86
CA LEU A 85 -12.83 16.79 10.89
C LEU A 85 -14.23 16.23 11.14
N HIS A 86 -14.98 16.77 12.11
CA HIS A 86 -16.36 16.36 12.37
C HIS A 86 -17.31 16.63 11.20
N GLY A 87 -17.02 17.68 10.41
CA GLY A 87 -17.79 18.03 9.22
C GLY A 87 -17.34 17.29 7.95
N LEU A 88 -16.28 16.48 8.01
CA LEU A 88 -15.69 15.84 6.84
C LEU A 88 -16.33 14.46 6.60
N PRO A 89 -17.23 14.31 5.61
CA PRO A 89 -17.89 13.03 5.38
C PRO A 89 -16.95 11.97 4.81
N ARG A 90 -15.95 12.40 4.02
CA ARG A 90 -14.94 11.56 3.36
C ARG A 90 -13.66 12.36 3.19
N PHE A 91 -12.50 11.71 3.36
CA PHE A 91 -11.20 12.34 3.13
C PHE A 91 -10.53 11.78 1.87
N VAL A 92 -10.06 12.67 0.99
CA VAL A 92 -9.25 12.33 -0.18
C VAL A 92 -8.02 13.24 -0.18
N CYS A 93 -6.81 12.68 -0.18
CA CYS A 93 -5.59 13.50 -0.20
C CYS A 93 -5.35 14.11 -1.59
N LYS A 94 -4.57 15.21 -1.64
CA LYS A 94 -4.25 15.91 -2.90
C LYS A 94 -3.70 14.99 -4.00
N ASN A 95 -2.87 13.99 -3.68
CA ASN A 95 -2.39 13.04 -4.69
C ASN A 95 -3.55 12.29 -5.39
N CYS A 96 -4.58 11.91 -4.63
CA CYS A 96 -5.77 11.26 -5.19
C CYS A 96 -6.70 12.25 -5.88
N GLU A 97 -6.90 13.46 -5.33
CA GLU A 97 -7.73 14.51 -5.95
C GLU A 97 -7.22 14.89 -7.34
N TYR A 98 -5.90 15.09 -7.47
CA TYR A 98 -5.26 15.45 -8.74
C TYR A 98 -4.83 14.23 -9.56
N GLN A 99 -5.12 13.01 -9.10
CA GLN A 99 -4.69 11.75 -9.71
C GLN A 99 -3.19 11.70 -10.05
N GLN A 100 -2.35 12.30 -9.21
CA GLN A 100 -0.90 12.31 -9.36
C GLN A 100 -0.27 11.56 -8.18
N HIS A 101 0.30 10.40 -8.44
CA HIS A 101 0.83 9.52 -7.41
C HIS A 101 2.35 9.38 -7.56
N GLN A 102 3.01 9.13 -6.44
CA GLN A 102 4.46 8.94 -6.44
C GLN A 102 4.81 7.49 -6.79
N CYS A 103 5.77 7.34 -7.69
CA CYS A 103 6.38 6.05 -7.95
C CYS A 103 7.21 5.61 -6.72
N PHE A 104 6.80 4.55 -6.03
CA PHE A 104 7.45 4.08 -4.80
C PHE A 104 8.91 3.65 -4.99
N ALA A 105 9.32 3.38 -6.23
CA ALA A 105 10.70 3.06 -6.56
C ALA A 105 11.63 4.29 -6.68
N CYS A 106 11.12 5.45 -7.11
CA CYS A 106 11.97 6.61 -7.45
C CYS A 106 11.54 7.93 -6.79
N GLY A 107 10.40 7.94 -6.08
CA GLY A 107 9.87 9.12 -5.39
C GLY A 107 9.47 10.28 -6.30
N LYS A 108 9.36 10.06 -7.62
CA LYS A 108 8.85 11.08 -8.56
C LYS A 108 7.34 10.91 -8.73
N LEU A 109 6.64 12.03 -8.81
CA LEU A 109 5.23 12.08 -9.19
C LEU A 109 5.06 11.68 -10.66
N GLY A 110 3.92 11.07 -10.97
CA GLY A 110 3.41 10.92 -12.32
C GLY A 110 1.89 10.85 -12.30
N SER A 111 1.26 11.11 -13.44
CA SER A 111 -0.18 10.94 -13.61
C SER A 111 -0.57 9.47 -13.43
N SER A 112 -1.67 9.23 -12.71
CA SER A 112 -2.35 7.94 -12.59
C SER A 112 -3.70 7.93 -13.29
N ASP A 113 -4.03 9.01 -13.99
CA ASP A 113 -5.27 9.15 -14.74
C ASP A 113 -5.15 8.38 -16.07
N VAL A 114 -5.94 7.32 -16.19
CA VAL A 114 -5.96 6.47 -17.39
C VAL A 114 -6.53 7.18 -18.62
N PHE A 115 -7.32 8.25 -18.43
CA PHE A 115 -7.95 8.97 -19.55
C PHE A 115 -7.05 10.05 -20.16
N SER A 116 -6.12 10.60 -19.38
CA SER A 116 -5.16 11.63 -19.83
C SER A 116 -3.75 11.10 -20.06
N GLY A 117 -3.55 9.78 -19.98
CA GLY A 117 -2.26 9.11 -20.15
C GLY A 117 -1.56 8.90 -18.81
N ALA A 118 -1.71 7.69 -18.26
CA ALA A 118 -1.08 7.33 -17.00
C ALA A 118 0.44 7.13 -17.17
N GLU A 119 1.21 7.75 -16.29
CA GLU A 119 2.66 7.64 -16.17
C GLU A 119 3.05 6.68 -15.02
N VAL A 120 2.21 6.56 -14.00
CA VAL A 120 2.37 5.61 -12.90
C VAL A 120 1.14 4.70 -12.77
N PHE A 121 1.42 3.44 -12.44
CA PHE A 121 0.42 2.38 -12.41
C PHE A 121 0.44 1.70 -11.02
N PRO A 122 -0.72 1.34 -10.45
CA PRO A 122 -0.78 0.66 -9.18
C PRO A 122 -0.35 -0.81 -9.31
N CYS A 123 0.19 -1.37 -8.22
CA CYS A 123 0.31 -2.82 -8.06
C CYS A 123 -1.06 -3.50 -8.21
N ILE A 124 -1.12 -4.69 -8.80
CA ILE A 124 -2.37 -5.45 -8.96
C ILE A 124 -2.96 -5.94 -7.64
N ASN A 125 -2.14 -6.05 -6.59
CA ASN A 125 -2.63 -6.47 -5.28
C ASN A 125 -3.45 -5.33 -4.68
N ALA A 126 -4.75 -5.59 -4.46
CA ALA A 126 -5.75 -4.60 -4.08
C ALA A 126 -5.44 -3.85 -2.78
N THR A 127 -4.61 -4.41 -1.89
CA THR A 127 -4.23 -3.80 -0.61
C THR A 127 -2.79 -3.28 -0.58
N CYS A 128 -2.08 -3.25 -1.72
CA CYS A 128 -0.68 -2.81 -1.78
C CYS A 128 -0.52 -1.29 -1.94
N ASN A 129 -1.40 -0.66 -2.72
CA ASN A 129 -1.62 0.79 -2.78
C ASN A 129 -0.42 1.62 -3.30
N TYR A 130 0.68 0.96 -3.65
CA TYR A 130 1.86 1.57 -4.24
C TYR A 130 1.75 1.69 -5.76
N PHE A 131 2.18 2.84 -6.25
CA PHE A 131 2.26 3.17 -7.67
C PHE A 131 3.70 3.10 -8.16
N TYR A 132 3.87 2.82 -9.44
CA TYR A 132 5.19 2.73 -10.08
C TYR A 132 5.16 3.26 -11.50
N HIS A 133 6.23 3.95 -11.91
CA HIS A 133 6.52 4.09 -13.33
C HIS A 133 6.80 2.69 -13.92
N PRO A 134 6.27 2.36 -15.11
CA PRO A 134 6.49 1.07 -15.77
C PRO A 134 7.97 0.69 -15.85
N HIS A 135 8.80 1.64 -16.30
CA HIS A 135 10.25 1.48 -16.41
C HIS A 135 10.92 1.17 -15.05
N CYS A 136 10.49 1.84 -13.98
CA CYS A 136 11.07 1.66 -12.65
C CYS A 136 10.76 0.27 -12.08
N VAL A 137 9.51 -0.18 -12.15
CA VAL A 137 9.15 -1.51 -11.62
C VAL A 137 9.71 -2.63 -12.47
N ALA A 138 9.75 -2.47 -13.80
CA ALA A 138 10.35 -3.44 -14.70
C ALA A 138 11.84 -3.67 -14.40
N LYS A 139 12.61 -2.59 -14.20
CA LYS A 139 14.00 -2.67 -13.76
C LYS A 139 14.17 -3.36 -12.41
N LEU A 140 13.26 -3.15 -11.47
CA LEU A 140 13.34 -3.79 -10.17
C LEU A 140 13.07 -5.30 -10.24
N LEU A 141 12.11 -5.72 -11.07
CA LEU A 141 11.72 -7.13 -11.22
C LEU A 141 12.68 -7.93 -12.11
N TYR A 142 13.26 -7.30 -13.14
CA TYR A 142 14.11 -7.97 -14.14
C TYR A 142 15.49 -7.30 -14.27
N ARG A 143 16.18 -7.09 -13.15
CA ARG A 143 17.48 -6.37 -13.10
C ARG A 143 18.52 -6.88 -14.10
N GLU A 144 18.61 -8.19 -14.28
CA GLU A 144 19.61 -8.85 -15.12
C GLU A 144 19.09 -9.19 -16.52
N ASN A 145 17.77 -9.07 -16.75
CA ASN A 145 17.13 -9.42 -18.01
C ASN A 145 16.47 -8.19 -18.64
N LYS A 146 17.25 -7.43 -19.41
CA LYS A 146 16.80 -6.20 -20.09
C LYS A 146 15.61 -6.45 -21.03
N ALA A 147 15.62 -7.55 -21.78
CA ALA A 147 14.54 -7.86 -22.72
C ALA A 147 13.21 -8.08 -21.99
N ALA A 148 13.22 -8.85 -20.89
CA ALA A 148 12.02 -9.06 -20.07
C ALA A 148 11.56 -7.77 -19.36
N ALA A 149 12.49 -6.91 -18.95
CA ALA A 149 12.15 -5.59 -18.40
C ALA A 149 11.42 -4.72 -19.44
N GLU A 150 11.95 -4.62 -20.65
CA GLU A 150 11.33 -3.86 -21.74
C GLU A 150 9.97 -4.42 -22.16
N GLU A 151 9.82 -5.75 -22.16
CA GLU A 151 8.55 -6.42 -22.41
C GLU A 151 7.51 -6.10 -21.34
N LEU A 152 7.87 -6.20 -20.06
CA LEU A 152 6.98 -5.85 -18.97
C LEU A 152 6.58 -4.37 -19.02
N GLU A 153 7.54 -3.48 -19.31
CA GLU A 153 7.27 -2.04 -19.46
C GLU A 153 6.20 -1.78 -20.53
N ARG A 154 6.36 -2.36 -21.73
CA ARG A 154 5.36 -2.25 -22.81
C ARG A 154 4.01 -2.85 -22.41
N ASN A 155 4.02 -4.00 -21.73
CA ASN A 155 2.80 -4.66 -21.29
C ASN A 155 2.01 -3.79 -20.31
N ILE A 156 2.66 -3.17 -19.32
CA ILE A 156 1.99 -2.28 -18.35
C ILE A 156 1.36 -1.08 -19.07
N VAL A 157 2.09 -0.44 -19.98
CA VAL A 157 1.57 0.70 -20.76
C VAL A 157 0.37 0.30 -21.63
N ALA A 158 0.34 -0.95 -22.13
CA ALA A 158 -0.78 -1.50 -22.88
C ALA A 158 -1.98 -1.94 -22.01
N GLY A 159 -1.95 -1.68 -20.70
CA GLY A 159 -3.03 -2.04 -19.76
C GLY A 159 -2.81 -3.37 -19.03
N GLY A 160 -1.63 -3.98 -19.15
CA GLY A 160 -1.25 -5.18 -18.44
C GLY A 160 -1.01 -4.94 -16.94
N TYR A 161 -1.19 -6.00 -16.15
CA TYR A 161 -1.02 -5.96 -14.70
C TYR A 161 0.38 -6.39 -14.26
N PHE A 162 0.79 -5.98 -13.06
CA PHE A 162 2.03 -6.41 -12.43
C PHE A 162 1.91 -6.50 -10.91
N THR A 163 2.67 -7.42 -10.31
CA THR A 163 2.86 -7.49 -8.86
C THR A 163 4.17 -6.82 -8.50
N CYS A 164 4.13 -5.83 -7.60
CA CYS A 164 5.31 -5.06 -7.27
C CYS A 164 6.31 -5.82 -6.36
N PRO A 165 7.58 -5.38 -6.28
CA PRO A 165 8.65 -6.10 -5.58
C PRO A 165 8.45 -6.29 -4.08
N ILE A 166 7.61 -5.48 -3.42
CA ILE A 166 7.39 -5.56 -1.97
C ILE A 166 6.78 -6.91 -1.54
N HIS A 167 6.11 -7.62 -2.46
CA HIS A 167 5.47 -8.91 -2.20
C HIS A 167 6.44 -10.11 -2.26
N LYS A 168 7.74 -9.87 -2.39
CA LYS A 168 8.76 -10.93 -2.39
C LYS A 168 9.94 -10.51 -1.52
N CYS A 169 10.40 -11.43 -0.68
CA CYS A 169 11.63 -11.24 0.07
C CYS A 169 12.79 -10.96 -0.90
N CYS A 170 13.48 -9.84 -0.70
CA CYS A 170 14.54 -9.40 -1.60
C CYS A 170 15.80 -10.28 -1.52
N VAL A 171 15.89 -11.16 -0.52
CA VAL A 171 16.97 -12.15 -0.36
C VAL A 171 16.58 -13.47 -1.05
N CYS A 172 15.57 -14.19 -0.55
CA CYS A 172 15.23 -15.55 -1.03
C CYS A 172 14.22 -15.59 -2.19
N LYS A 173 13.65 -14.43 -2.57
CA LYS A 173 12.67 -14.24 -3.66
C LYS A 173 11.30 -14.91 -3.48
N GLN A 174 11.03 -15.51 -2.32
CA GLN A 174 9.75 -16.13 -2.00
C GLN A 174 8.74 -15.13 -1.43
N GLY A 175 7.46 -15.46 -1.54
CA GLY A 175 6.34 -14.69 -1.00
C GLY A 175 6.21 -14.78 0.52
N GLU A 176 5.32 -13.98 1.09
CA GLU A 176 4.98 -13.98 2.51
C GLU A 176 4.18 -15.24 2.89
N ASN A 177 4.40 -15.74 4.11
CA ASN A 177 3.44 -16.60 4.79
C ASN A 177 3.11 -15.95 6.13
N LYS A 178 1.89 -15.43 6.29
CA LYS A 178 1.47 -14.71 7.49
C LYS A 178 1.34 -15.60 8.72
N GLU A 179 1.07 -16.89 8.52
CA GLU A 179 0.89 -17.87 9.61
C GLU A 179 2.22 -18.32 10.23
N ASP A 180 3.35 -18.05 9.56
CA ASP A 180 4.69 -18.39 10.06
C ASP A 180 5.46 -17.11 10.35
N SER A 181 5.68 -16.82 11.64
CA SER A 181 6.42 -15.63 12.10
C SER A 181 7.80 -15.43 11.45
N GLN A 182 8.46 -16.50 11.02
CA GLN A 182 9.76 -16.42 10.35
C GLN A 182 9.65 -16.06 8.86
N LEU A 183 8.47 -16.29 8.28
CA LEU A 183 8.10 -16.00 6.90
C LEU A 183 7.13 -14.81 6.75
N GLN A 184 6.79 -14.14 7.85
CA GLN A 184 6.20 -12.81 7.83
C GLN A 184 7.20 -11.79 7.27
N PHE A 185 6.69 -10.75 6.61
CA PHE A 185 7.55 -9.73 6.03
C PHE A 185 7.93 -8.62 7.01
N ALA A 186 9.18 -8.20 6.89
CA ALA A 186 9.69 -6.91 7.29
C ALA A 186 9.77 -6.00 6.05
N VAL A 187 9.00 -4.91 6.03
CA VAL A 187 8.79 -4.07 4.84
C VAL A 187 9.36 -2.66 5.02
N CYS A 188 10.17 -2.21 4.06
CA CYS A 188 10.74 -0.87 4.10
C CYS A 188 9.69 0.18 3.74
N ARG A 189 9.59 1.25 4.54
CA ARG A 189 8.64 2.36 4.30
C ARG A 189 9.10 3.39 3.28
N ARG A 190 10.37 3.33 2.88
CA ARG A 190 10.98 4.31 1.96
C ARG A 190 11.32 3.74 0.59
N CYS A 191 11.26 2.41 0.41
CA CYS A 191 11.53 1.79 -0.89
C CYS A 191 10.90 0.39 -1.01
N PRO A 192 10.84 -0.19 -2.23
CA PRO A 192 10.25 -1.51 -2.51
C PRO A 192 11.10 -2.71 -2.05
N LYS A 193 11.73 -2.63 -0.88
CA LYS A 193 12.45 -3.75 -0.26
C LYS A 193 11.60 -4.35 0.84
N SER A 194 11.45 -5.67 0.80
CA SER A 194 10.95 -6.47 1.90
C SER A 194 11.88 -7.65 2.16
N TYR A 195 11.85 -8.16 3.38
CA TYR A 195 12.61 -9.31 3.83
C TYR A 195 11.63 -10.23 4.55
N HIS A 196 11.86 -11.54 4.53
CA HIS A 196 11.33 -12.37 5.61
C HIS A 196 12.02 -12.00 6.92
N ARG A 197 11.33 -12.16 8.07
CA ARG A 197 11.92 -11.95 9.39
C ARG A 197 13.23 -12.75 9.55
N LYS A 198 13.26 -14.02 9.12
CA LYS A 198 14.47 -14.85 9.12
C LYS A 198 15.57 -14.45 8.11
N CYS A 199 15.22 -13.63 7.11
CA CYS A 199 16.14 -13.15 6.09
C CYS A 199 16.60 -11.71 6.34
N LEU A 200 16.15 -11.10 7.45
CA LEU A 200 16.47 -9.72 7.78
C LEU A 200 17.96 -9.60 8.12
N PRO A 201 18.72 -8.68 7.48
CA PRO A 201 20.10 -8.42 7.85
C PRO A 201 20.22 -8.01 9.33
N ARG A 202 21.23 -8.52 10.03
CA ARG A 202 21.51 -8.19 11.44
C ARG A 202 21.58 -6.67 11.70
N ALA A 203 22.13 -5.91 10.75
CA ALA A 203 22.24 -4.45 10.84
C ALA A 203 20.89 -3.71 10.74
N ILE A 204 19.79 -4.41 10.48
CA ILE A 204 18.42 -3.87 10.60
C ILE A 204 17.86 -4.43 11.92
N ALA A 205 18.23 -3.80 13.03
CA ALA A 205 17.93 -4.26 14.38
C ALA A 205 16.63 -3.65 14.94
N PHE A 206 16.05 -4.32 15.94
CA PHE A 206 14.84 -3.87 16.65
C PHE A 206 15.14 -2.94 17.83
N GLU A 207 16.40 -2.86 18.22
CA GLU A 207 16.91 -2.02 19.30
C GLU A 207 18.36 -1.60 18.98
N ASP A 208 18.85 -0.58 19.67
CA ASP A 208 20.22 -0.13 19.53
C ASP A 208 21.19 -1.16 20.12
N ILE A 209 22.27 -1.45 19.41
CA ILE A 209 23.35 -2.35 19.84
C ILE A 209 24.62 -1.52 19.93
N GLU A 210 24.82 -0.87 21.08
CA GLU A 210 25.93 0.06 21.32
C GLU A 210 27.31 -0.55 21.03
N GLU A 211 27.51 -1.82 21.42
CA GLU A 211 28.77 -2.55 21.22
C GLU A 211 29.16 -2.70 19.74
N GLU A 212 28.17 -2.69 18.84
CA GLU A 212 28.34 -2.86 17.40
C GLU A 212 28.08 -1.58 16.61
N GLY A 213 27.70 -0.48 17.29
CA GLY A 213 27.31 0.77 16.64
C GLY A 213 26.10 0.61 15.72
N ILE A 214 25.18 -0.31 16.02
CA ILE A 214 23.97 -0.54 15.22
C ILE A 214 22.81 0.22 15.85
N THR A 215 22.15 1.07 15.07
CA THR A 215 20.93 1.78 15.46
C THR A 215 19.69 0.97 15.06
N THR A 216 18.62 1.16 15.83
CA THR A 216 17.27 0.64 15.59
C THR A 216 16.77 1.02 14.19
N ARG A 217 16.27 0.02 13.46
CA ARG A 217 15.76 0.13 12.10
C ARG A 217 14.53 -0.74 11.84
N ALA A 218 13.99 -1.41 12.87
CA ALA A 218 12.85 -2.30 12.79
C ALA A 218 11.90 -2.10 13.98
N TRP A 219 10.60 -2.06 13.71
CA TRP A 219 9.55 -1.85 14.70
C TRP A 219 8.40 -2.84 14.48
N GLU A 220 7.91 -3.43 15.57
CA GLU A 220 6.77 -4.34 15.58
C GLU A 220 5.53 -3.66 16.13
N GLY A 221 4.36 -4.23 15.86
CA GLY A 221 3.08 -3.71 16.37
C GLY A 221 2.55 -2.48 15.63
N LEU A 222 3.34 -1.87 14.74
CA LEU A 222 2.90 -0.76 13.89
C LEU A 222 2.13 -1.23 12.65
N LEU A 223 2.49 -2.39 12.11
CA LEU A 223 1.83 -2.99 10.94
C LEU A 223 1.23 -4.35 11.34
N PRO A 224 -0.03 -4.64 10.96
CA PRO A 224 -0.62 -5.96 11.19
C PRO A 224 0.21 -7.07 10.53
N ASP A 225 0.59 -8.09 11.31
CA ASP A 225 1.34 -9.28 10.91
C ASP A 225 2.70 -9.02 10.22
N ARG A 226 3.22 -7.79 10.32
CA ARG A 226 4.45 -7.37 9.61
C ARG A 226 5.32 -6.49 10.49
N VAL A 227 6.60 -6.45 10.14
CA VAL A 227 7.58 -5.56 10.75
C VAL A 227 7.75 -4.33 9.87
N LEU A 228 7.65 -3.14 10.45
CA LEU A 228 8.01 -1.90 9.80
C LEU A 228 9.53 -1.74 9.87
N ILE A 229 10.20 -1.48 8.73
CA ILE A 229 11.65 -1.24 8.74
C ILE A 229 12.07 -0.01 7.93
N PHE A 230 13.30 0.43 8.17
CA PHE A 230 14.06 1.28 7.26
C PHE A 230 15.32 0.53 6.82
N CYS A 231 15.35 0.10 5.55
CA CYS A 231 16.51 -0.66 5.06
C CYS A 231 17.78 0.19 5.02
N LEU A 232 18.94 -0.46 4.90
CA LEU A 232 20.27 0.17 4.91
C LEU A 232 20.53 1.18 3.77
N ASN A 233 19.59 1.35 2.82
CA ASN A 233 19.68 2.39 1.80
C ASN A 233 19.14 3.75 2.29
N HIS A 234 18.51 3.80 3.47
CA HIS A 234 17.95 5.02 4.04
C HIS A 234 18.69 5.30 5.34
N GLU A 235 19.28 6.48 5.43
CA GLU A 235 19.95 6.98 6.62
C GLU A 235 18.93 7.22 7.74
N ILE A 236 19.32 6.88 8.97
CA ILE A 236 18.56 7.23 10.17
C ILE A 236 19.21 8.49 10.72
N VAL A 237 18.44 9.55 10.88
CA VAL A 237 18.92 10.76 11.53
C VAL A 237 18.85 10.52 13.02
N GLU A 238 19.99 10.58 13.71
CA GLU A 238 20.10 10.25 15.15
C GLU A 238 19.10 11.06 16.00
N GLU A 239 18.94 12.35 15.69
CA GLU A 239 18.04 13.27 16.41
C GLU A 239 16.55 12.90 16.26
N LEU A 240 16.19 12.23 15.16
CA LEU A 240 14.83 11.81 14.85
C LEU A 240 14.56 10.36 15.25
N GLY A 241 15.61 9.53 15.40
CA GLY A 241 15.47 8.07 15.49
C GLY A 241 14.85 7.42 14.23
N ALA A 242 14.70 8.18 13.15
CA ALA A 242 14.04 7.80 11.91
C ALA A 242 14.67 8.51 10.70
N PRO A 243 14.37 8.10 9.45
CA PRO A 243 14.74 8.88 8.28
C PRO A 243 14.05 10.24 8.26
N ILE A 244 14.63 11.18 7.52
CA ILE A 244 14.04 12.50 7.26
C ILE A 244 12.60 12.35 6.71
N ILE A 245 11.70 13.20 7.21
CA ILE A 245 10.30 13.28 6.76
C ILE A 245 10.21 14.18 5.52
N ASP A 246 10.72 13.69 4.38
CA ASP A 246 10.69 14.41 3.09
C ASP A 246 10.22 13.50 1.93
N HIS A 247 9.78 12.30 2.26
CA HIS A 247 9.55 11.23 1.29
C HIS A 247 8.20 11.33 0.56
N ILE A 248 7.25 12.13 1.06
CA ILE A 248 5.96 12.40 0.41
C ILE A 248 5.99 13.74 -0.31
N LYS A 249 5.69 13.70 -1.60
CA LYS A 249 5.41 14.84 -2.48
C LYS A 249 3.92 14.92 -2.83
N PHE A 250 3.30 16.08 -2.62
CA PHE A 250 2.01 16.38 -3.20
C PHE A 250 2.16 17.20 -4.50
N PRO A 251 1.12 17.22 -5.35
CA PRO A 251 1.13 18.05 -6.53
C PRO A 251 1.14 19.54 -6.15
N GLY A 252 2.08 20.30 -6.73
CA GLY A 252 2.19 21.75 -6.53
C GLY A 252 3.10 22.18 -5.37
N ASP A 253 3.73 21.23 -4.66
CA ASP A 253 4.78 21.50 -3.66
C ASP A 253 6.17 21.65 -4.30
#